data_AF-A0A2V1GUL1-F1
#
_entry.id   AF-A0A2V1GUL1-F1
#
_cell.length_a   1.000
_cell.length_b   1.000
_cell.length_c   1.000
_cell.angle_alpha   90.00
_cell.angle_beta   90.00
_cell.angle_gamma   90.00
#
_symmetry.space_group_name_H-M   'P 1'
#
loop_
_entity.id
_entity.type
_entity.pdbx_description
1 polymer ?
#
loop_
_entity_poly.entity_id
_entity_poly.type
_entity_poly.pdbx_seq_one_letter_code
_entity_poly.pdbx_strand_id
1 'polypeptide(L)'
;MFDQHLFNKELNIVSDKYKNLENKFSWLEKYNEEDAYQLYKNASRSKLGFLVCGRTRINTSRDRFRGSSIEEIELSNLGTTNHSCEIRDPRASFSGCGSVLHYNTSWHFLLNDAWLLGGIHAQIQFHLASPRHRDNIINPSGSFLTVTGRELIGLVAFGYRFVKSKNTEQEIAVPFDIKKARNANFEQYWIAIDRQNDGKDIDKSLIDPAANLVTPQLKNVGIWNKYAHKKHK
;
A
#
# COMPACT_ATOMS: atom_id res chain seq x y z
N MET A 1 -11.58 -3.32 -18.50
CA MET A 1 -11.68 -2.70 -17.16
C MET A 1 -12.26 -3.77 -16.25
N PHE A 2 -11.67 -4.02 -15.09
CA PHE A 2 -12.20 -4.98 -14.11
C PHE A 2 -13.55 -4.46 -13.61
N ASP A 3 -14.64 -5.14 -13.97
CA ASP A 3 -15.97 -4.78 -13.51
C ASP A 3 -16.24 -5.31 -12.10
N GLN A 4 -17.31 -4.82 -11.48
CA GLN A 4 -17.68 -5.18 -10.13
C GLN A 4 -18.03 -6.67 -9.99
N HIS A 5 -18.60 -7.26 -11.04
CA HIS A 5 -19.00 -8.66 -11.02
C HIS A 5 -17.77 -9.57 -10.93
N LEU A 6 -16.75 -9.32 -11.74
CA LEU A 6 -15.49 -10.06 -11.69
C LEU A 6 -14.76 -9.84 -10.36
N PHE A 7 -14.70 -8.60 -9.87
CA PHE A 7 -14.10 -8.29 -8.57
C PHE A 7 -14.77 -9.09 -7.43
N ASN A 8 -16.10 -9.07 -7.35
CA ASN A 8 -16.85 -9.79 -6.32
C ASN A 8 -16.69 -11.31 -6.47
N LYS A 9 -16.66 -11.82 -7.70
CA LYS A 9 -16.41 -13.25 -7.97
C LYS A 9 -15.06 -13.69 -7.42
N GLU A 10 -14.01 -12.93 -7.65
CA GLU A 10 -12.66 -13.24 -7.12
C GLU A 10 -12.57 -13.08 -5.60
N LEU A 11 -13.20 -12.04 -5.05
CA LEU A 11 -13.23 -11.81 -3.62
C LEU A 11 -13.96 -12.94 -2.88
N ASN A 12 -15.07 -13.44 -3.44
CA ASN A 12 -15.83 -14.54 -2.85
C ASN A 12 -14.99 -15.80 -2.62
N ILE A 13 -14.04 -16.11 -3.53
CA ILE A 13 -13.13 -17.26 -3.42
C ILE A 13 -12.29 -17.20 -2.13
N VAL A 14 -11.94 -15.99 -1.68
CA VAL A 14 -11.08 -15.79 -0.49
C VAL A 14 -11.80 -15.11 0.67
N SER A 15 -13.13 -14.94 0.60
CA SER A 15 -13.90 -14.19 1.60
C SER A 15 -13.71 -14.75 3.01
N ASP A 16 -13.64 -16.08 3.16
CA ASP A 16 -13.39 -16.74 4.44
C ASP A 16 -12.01 -16.42 5.01
N LYS A 17 -10.99 -16.18 4.17
CA LYS A 17 -9.66 -15.74 4.63
C LYS A 17 -9.75 -14.36 5.28
N TYR A 18 -10.52 -13.45 4.70
CA TYR A 18 -10.74 -12.12 5.27
C TYR A 18 -11.57 -12.17 6.55
N LYS A 19 -12.65 -12.96 6.60
CA LYS A 19 -13.42 -13.19 7.85
C LYS A 19 -12.55 -13.76 8.97
N ASN A 20 -11.64 -14.68 8.63
CA ASN A 20 -10.71 -15.24 9.61
C ASN A 20 -9.74 -14.19 10.19
N LEU A 21 -9.40 -13.13 9.43
CA LEU A 21 -8.61 -12.02 9.97
C LEU A 21 -9.38 -11.25 11.03
N GLU A 22 -10.69 -11.02 10.86
CA GLU A 22 -11.54 -10.36 11.86
C GLU A 22 -11.49 -11.09 13.20
N ASN A 23 -11.53 -12.43 13.17
CA ASN A 23 -11.39 -13.26 14.36
C ASN A 23 -9.97 -13.22 14.96
N LYS A 24 -8.94 -13.13 14.10
CA LYS A 24 -7.52 -13.09 14.52
C LYS A 24 -7.14 -11.75 15.14
N PHE A 25 -7.73 -10.65 14.67
CA PHE A 25 -7.37 -9.29 15.06
C PHE A 25 -8.61 -8.54 15.54
N SER A 26 -8.79 -8.47 16.86
CA SER A 26 -9.95 -7.84 17.51
C SER A 26 -10.14 -6.34 17.23
N TRP A 27 -9.12 -5.69 16.67
CA TRP A 27 -9.15 -4.29 16.26
C TRP A 27 -9.54 -4.10 14.79
N LEU A 28 -9.69 -5.17 14.02
CA LEU A 28 -10.22 -5.10 12.66
C LEU A 28 -11.73 -4.94 12.71
N GLU A 29 -12.21 -4.06 11.84
CA GLU A 29 -13.63 -3.86 11.60
C GLU A 29 -14.13 -4.89 10.59
N LYS A 30 -15.46 -5.03 10.47
CA LYS A 30 -16.04 -5.93 9.46
C LYS A 30 -15.63 -5.50 8.05
N TYR A 31 -15.21 -6.44 7.23
CA TYR A 31 -14.87 -6.12 5.84
C TYR A 31 -16.11 -5.71 5.05
N ASN A 32 -15.96 -4.72 4.18
CA ASN A 32 -17.01 -4.22 3.28
C ASN A 32 -16.54 -4.35 1.83
N GLU A 33 -17.26 -5.14 1.05
CA GLU A 33 -16.94 -5.44 -0.35
C GLU A 33 -17.12 -4.22 -1.26
N GLU A 34 -18.14 -3.41 -0.99
CA GLU A 34 -18.42 -2.20 -1.77
C GLU A 34 -17.30 -1.17 -1.56
N ASP A 35 -16.90 -0.94 -0.31
CA ASP A 35 -15.81 -0.02 0.02
C ASP A 35 -14.49 -0.48 -0.62
N ALA A 36 -14.23 -1.79 -0.58
CA ALA A 36 -13.06 -2.38 -1.22
C ALA A 36 -13.08 -2.17 -2.74
N TYR A 37 -14.23 -2.38 -3.40
CA TYR A 37 -14.36 -2.18 -4.84
C TYR A 37 -14.22 -0.71 -5.26
N GLN A 38 -14.81 0.22 -4.50
CA GLN A 38 -14.61 1.65 -4.76
C GLN A 38 -13.15 2.05 -4.60
N LEU A 39 -12.49 1.54 -3.58
CA LEU A 39 -11.07 1.80 -3.35
C LEU A 39 -10.17 1.23 -4.46
N TYR A 40 -10.47 0.02 -4.93
CA TYR A 40 -9.84 -0.58 -6.11
C TYR A 40 -9.98 0.34 -7.34
N LYS A 41 -11.20 0.79 -7.64
CA LYS A 41 -11.46 1.67 -8.80
C LYS A 41 -10.70 2.98 -8.68
N ASN A 42 -10.70 3.56 -7.49
CA ASN A 42 -10.05 4.81 -7.20
C ASN A 42 -8.52 4.73 -7.35
N ALA A 43 -7.91 3.67 -6.82
CA ALA A 43 -6.49 3.39 -6.98
C ALA A 43 -6.10 3.19 -8.46
N SER A 44 -6.93 2.46 -9.23
CA SER A 44 -6.71 2.22 -10.66
C SER A 44 -6.78 3.50 -11.53
N ARG A 45 -7.27 4.61 -10.96
CA ARG A 45 -7.47 5.90 -11.62
C ARG A 45 -6.74 7.04 -10.91
N SER A 46 -5.64 6.74 -10.21
CA SER A 46 -4.83 7.76 -9.52
C SER A 46 -4.49 8.94 -10.45
N LYS A 47 -4.83 10.16 -10.03
CA LYS A 47 -4.64 11.37 -10.85
C LYS A 47 -3.17 11.78 -11.01
N LEU A 48 -2.31 11.33 -10.09
CA LEU A 48 -0.88 11.64 -10.13
C LEU A 48 -0.10 10.66 -11.01
N GLY A 49 -0.70 9.54 -11.41
CA GLY A 49 -0.03 8.50 -12.20
C GLY A 49 0.92 7.62 -11.38
N PHE A 50 0.90 7.76 -10.06
CA PHE A 50 1.60 6.90 -9.10
C PHE A 50 0.77 6.74 -7.83
N LEU A 51 1.10 5.73 -7.04
CA LEU A 51 0.58 5.50 -5.70
C LEU A 51 1.74 5.52 -4.70
N VAL A 52 1.43 5.72 -3.43
CA VAL A 52 2.43 5.69 -2.35
C VAL A 52 2.04 4.59 -1.36
N CYS A 53 2.91 3.59 -1.23
CA CYS A 53 2.77 2.48 -0.29
C CYS A 53 3.83 2.58 0.81
N GLY A 54 3.70 1.76 1.86
CA GLY A 54 4.54 1.86 3.04
C GLY A 54 3.88 2.65 4.17
N ARG A 55 4.59 2.79 5.30
CA ARG A 55 4.06 3.50 6.47
C ARG A 55 3.96 5.01 6.23
N THR A 56 2.78 5.56 6.50
CA THR A 56 2.49 7.00 6.38
C THR A 56 2.27 7.57 7.79
N ARG A 57 3.03 8.60 8.20
CA ARG A 57 2.94 9.19 9.56
C ARG A 57 1.83 10.24 9.62
N ILE A 58 0.66 9.89 9.12
CA ILE A 58 -0.47 10.82 9.05
C ILE A 58 -1.06 11.08 10.46
N ASN A 59 -0.71 10.26 11.45
CA ASN A 59 -1.03 10.51 12.86
C ASN A 59 0.24 10.40 13.74
N THR A 60 0.89 11.54 13.97
CA THR A 60 2.15 11.67 14.73
C THR A 60 2.07 11.21 16.18
N SER A 61 0.87 11.12 16.77
CA SER A 61 0.67 10.74 18.17
C SER A 61 0.69 9.22 18.44
N ARG A 62 0.49 8.38 17.41
CA ARG A 62 0.28 6.93 17.57
C ARG A 62 1.44 6.04 17.10
N ASP A 63 2.37 6.56 16.29
CA ASP A 63 3.37 5.75 15.59
C ASP A 63 4.80 5.95 16.11
N ARG A 64 5.24 5.11 17.05
CA ARG A 64 6.65 4.99 17.45
C ARG A 64 7.40 4.07 16.48
N PHE A 65 7.64 4.51 15.25
CA PHE A 65 8.35 3.68 14.25
C PHE A 65 9.56 4.37 13.61
N ARG A 66 10.47 3.54 13.10
CA ARG A 66 11.80 3.87 12.60
C ARG A 66 11.79 4.09 11.07
N GLY A 67 12.23 5.27 10.60
CA GLY A 67 12.45 5.59 9.18
C GLY A 67 11.57 6.72 8.61
N SER A 68 11.74 6.97 7.31
CA SER A 68 11.00 7.95 6.50
C SER A 68 9.51 7.63 6.42
N SER A 69 8.68 8.66 6.27
CA SER A 69 7.22 8.55 6.19
C SER A 69 6.63 9.81 5.56
N ILE A 70 5.44 9.70 4.97
CA ILE A 70 4.69 10.87 4.47
C ILE A 70 4.33 11.80 5.64
N GLU A 71 4.70 13.07 5.52
CA GLU A 71 4.30 14.15 6.43
C GLU A 71 2.96 14.77 6.01
N GLU A 72 2.32 15.54 6.90
CA GLU A 72 1.01 16.16 6.64
C GLU A 72 1.02 17.07 5.39
N ILE A 73 2.08 17.86 5.20
CA ILE A 73 2.21 18.72 4.01
C ILE A 73 2.32 17.92 2.71
N GLU A 74 2.89 16.72 2.79
CA GLU A 74 3.05 15.83 1.65
C GLU A 74 1.73 15.14 1.33
N LEU A 75 0.94 14.80 2.36
CA LEU A 75 -0.43 14.31 2.19
C LEU A 75 -1.30 15.32 1.43
N SER A 76 -1.15 16.61 1.75
CA SER A 76 -1.83 17.68 1.01
C SER A 76 -1.52 17.62 -0.48
N ASN A 77 -0.23 17.55 -0.84
CA ASN A 77 0.21 17.52 -2.23
C ASN A 77 -0.13 16.22 -2.98
N LEU A 78 -0.10 15.08 -2.28
CA LEU A 78 -0.30 13.76 -2.88
C LEU A 78 -1.79 13.37 -2.98
N GLY A 79 -2.64 13.98 -2.16
CA GLY A 79 -4.05 13.63 -2.05
C GLY A 79 -4.27 12.24 -1.44
N THR A 80 -5.52 11.95 -1.10
CA THR A 80 -5.91 10.68 -0.47
C THR A 80 -6.74 9.79 -1.41
N THR A 81 -6.42 8.50 -1.43
CA THR A 81 -7.27 7.44 -1.96
C THR A 81 -8.08 6.87 -0.81
N ASN A 82 -9.40 6.89 -0.90
CA ASN A 82 -10.33 6.32 0.07
C ASN A 82 -11.54 5.71 -0.66
N HIS A 83 -12.43 5.04 0.08
CA HIS A 83 -13.62 4.39 -0.49
C HIS A 83 -14.75 5.40 -0.81
N SER A 84 -14.75 6.57 -0.18
CA SER A 84 -15.75 7.62 -0.41
C SER A 84 -15.12 8.90 -0.98
N CYS A 85 -15.53 9.30 -2.18
CA CYS A 85 -15.16 10.59 -2.75
C CYS A 85 -15.75 11.78 -1.97
N GLU A 86 -16.70 11.52 -1.08
CA GLU A 86 -17.45 12.52 -0.31
C GLU A 86 -16.82 12.84 1.05
N ILE A 87 -16.13 11.88 1.69
CA ILE A 87 -15.41 12.15 2.94
C ILE A 87 -14.06 12.76 2.59
N ARG A 88 -14.02 14.09 2.56
CA ARG A 88 -12.77 14.85 2.43
C ARG A 88 -11.95 14.73 3.70
N ASP A 89 -10.71 14.28 3.55
CA ASP A 89 -9.70 14.58 4.57
C ASP A 89 -9.35 16.07 4.41
N PRO A 90 -9.58 16.92 5.43
CA PRO A 90 -9.27 18.35 5.34
C PRO A 90 -7.79 18.64 5.06
N ARG A 91 -6.91 17.65 5.27
CA ARG A 91 -5.47 17.74 5.04
C ARG A 91 -5.05 17.43 3.60
N ALA A 92 -5.95 16.90 2.76
CA ALA A 92 -5.65 16.42 1.41
C ALA A 92 -6.21 17.35 0.32
N SER A 93 -5.43 17.65 -0.73
CA SER A 93 -5.90 18.52 -1.84
C SER A 93 -7.01 17.89 -2.69
N PHE A 94 -7.12 16.56 -2.68
CA PHE A 94 -8.20 15.81 -3.33
C PHE A 94 -8.38 14.46 -2.64
N SER A 95 -9.63 14.01 -2.54
CA SER A 95 -10.04 12.72 -1.98
C SER A 95 -10.70 11.85 -3.06
N GLY A 96 -10.75 10.55 -2.84
CA GLY A 96 -11.17 9.58 -3.85
C GLY A 96 -10.01 9.09 -4.71
N CYS A 97 -9.38 9.95 -5.52
CA CYS A 97 -8.36 9.51 -6.51
C CYS A 97 -6.91 9.97 -6.20
N GLY A 98 -6.59 10.19 -4.92
CA GLY A 98 -5.24 10.48 -4.41
C GLY A 98 -4.21 9.39 -4.66
N SER A 99 -2.96 9.68 -4.28
CA SER A 99 -1.89 8.68 -4.31
C SER A 99 -1.68 7.94 -3.00
N VAL A 100 -2.17 8.48 -1.88
CA VAL A 100 -1.94 7.92 -0.54
C VAL A 100 -3.20 7.23 -0.04
N LEU A 101 -3.14 5.93 0.24
CA LEU A 101 -4.24 5.24 0.91
C LEU A 101 -4.52 5.89 2.27
N HIS A 102 -5.76 6.31 2.50
CA HIS A 102 -6.17 6.93 3.75
C HIS A 102 -7.54 6.48 4.20
N TYR A 103 -7.68 6.26 5.50
CA TYR A 103 -8.88 5.79 6.15
C TYR A 103 -8.97 6.39 7.55
N ASN A 104 -10.14 6.93 7.88
CA ASN A 104 -10.41 7.55 9.18
C ASN A 104 -11.16 6.61 10.13
N THR A 105 -11.90 5.63 9.57
CA THR A 105 -12.72 4.66 10.29
C THR A 105 -12.75 3.34 9.51
N SER A 106 -13.23 2.26 10.14
CA SER A 106 -13.59 1.02 9.44
C SER A 106 -12.41 0.34 8.73
N TRP A 107 -11.26 0.24 9.40
CA TRP A 107 -10.06 -0.32 8.80
C TRP A 107 -10.11 -1.84 8.70
N HIS A 108 -9.87 -2.36 7.49
CA HIS A 108 -9.73 -3.78 7.22
C HIS A 108 -8.60 -4.04 6.21
N PHE A 109 -7.90 -5.18 6.31
CA PHE A 109 -6.83 -5.55 5.36
C PHE A 109 -7.32 -5.68 3.92
N LEU A 110 -8.59 -6.04 3.71
CA LEU A 110 -9.22 -6.07 2.40
C LEU A 110 -9.11 -4.72 1.68
N LEU A 111 -9.28 -3.60 2.40
CA LEU A 111 -9.22 -2.27 1.79
C LEU A 111 -7.82 -2.01 1.22
N ASN A 112 -6.78 -2.29 1.99
CA ASN A 112 -5.40 -2.22 1.51
C ASN A 112 -5.16 -3.11 0.29
N ASP A 113 -5.64 -4.35 0.35
CA ASP A 113 -5.40 -5.33 -0.69
C ASP A 113 -6.12 -4.96 -2.00
N ALA A 114 -7.34 -4.43 -1.90
CA ALA A 114 -8.10 -3.93 -3.04
C ALA A 114 -7.49 -2.66 -3.65
N TRP A 115 -7.03 -1.71 -2.82
CA TRP A 115 -6.27 -0.54 -3.27
C TRP A 115 -5.03 -0.95 -4.06
N LEU A 116 -4.25 -1.89 -3.51
CA LEU A 116 -3.04 -2.39 -4.14
C LEU A 116 -3.35 -3.05 -5.49
N LEU A 117 -4.34 -3.95 -5.55
CA LEU A 117 -4.75 -4.60 -6.79
C LEU A 117 -5.24 -3.60 -7.84
N GLY A 118 -5.92 -2.53 -7.43
CA GLY A 118 -6.34 -1.45 -8.34
C GLY A 118 -5.16 -0.78 -9.02
N GLY A 119 -4.13 -0.41 -8.24
CA GLY A 119 -2.90 0.16 -8.79
C GLY A 119 -2.11 -0.84 -9.63
N ILE A 120 -2.06 -2.11 -9.22
CA ILE A 120 -1.36 -3.18 -9.94
C ILE A 120 -1.96 -3.41 -11.32
N HIS A 121 -3.29 -3.53 -11.41
CA HIS A 121 -3.99 -3.71 -12.68
C HIS A 121 -3.86 -2.51 -13.61
N ALA A 122 -3.80 -1.30 -13.05
CA ALA A 122 -3.54 -0.08 -13.79
C ALA A 122 -2.05 0.12 -14.13
N GLN A 123 -1.17 -0.79 -13.70
CA GLN A 123 0.28 -0.75 -13.99
C GLN A 123 0.94 0.52 -13.44
N ILE A 124 0.41 1.01 -12.33
CA ILE A 124 0.82 2.26 -11.71
C ILE A 124 2.10 2.01 -10.89
N GLN A 125 3.03 2.96 -10.91
CA GLN A 125 4.22 2.89 -10.06
C GLN A 125 3.85 3.12 -8.60
N PHE A 126 4.50 2.38 -7.71
CA PHE A 126 4.35 2.57 -6.26
C PHE A 126 5.64 3.15 -5.69
N HIS A 127 5.57 4.36 -5.16
CA HIS A 127 6.70 4.95 -4.47
C HIS A 127 6.65 4.53 -3.00
N LEU A 128 7.78 4.10 -2.44
CA LEU A 128 7.83 3.63 -1.06
C LEU A 128 8.02 4.81 -0.11
N ALA A 129 7.07 4.98 0.81
CA ALA A 129 7.13 5.97 1.89
C ALA A 129 8.10 5.56 3.00
N SER A 130 8.27 4.25 3.21
CA SER A 130 9.12 3.68 4.26
C SER A 130 10.10 2.68 3.67
N PRO A 131 11.32 2.53 4.24
CA PRO A 131 12.29 1.57 3.75
C PRO A 131 11.80 0.13 3.93
N ARG A 132 12.28 -0.77 3.07
CA ARG A 132 12.09 -2.22 3.15
C ARG A 132 12.89 -2.87 4.30
N HIS A 133 12.74 -2.32 5.49
CA HIS A 133 13.30 -2.83 6.74
C HIS A 133 12.41 -3.94 7.30
N ARG A 134 13.00 -4.91 8.01
CA ARG A 134 12.27 -6.04 8.59
C ARG A 134 11.08 -5.60 9.45
N ASP A 135 11.29 -4.61 10.32
CA ASP A 135 10.26 -4.08 11.24
C ASP A 135 9.14 -3.29 10.54
N ASN A 136 9.34 -2.92 9.27
CA ASN A 136 8.29 -2.36 8.42
C ASN A 136 7.53 -3.45 7.65
N ILE A 137 8.01 -4.68 7.63
CA ILE A 137 7.38 -5.80 6.92
C ILE A 137 6.65 -6.70 7.91
N ILE A 138 7.31 -7.04 9.00
CA ILE A 138 6.83 -7.93 10.06
C ILE A 138 6.66 -7.10 11.33
N ASN A 139 5.56 -7.31 12.04
CA ASN A 139 5.37 -6.64 13.31
C ASN A 139 6.45 -7.12 14.32
N PRO A 140 7.23 -6.22 14.95
CA PRO A 140 8.23 -6.63 15.94
C PRO A 140 7.62 -7.26 17.20
N SER A 141 6.40 -6.84 17.57
CA SER A 141 5.70 -7.26 18.79
C SER A 141 4.84 -8.52 18.59
N GLY A 142 4.71 -9.01 17.36
CA GLY A 142 3.93 -10.21 17.06
C GLY A 142 4.29 -10.77 15.69
N SER A 143 4.36 -12.09 15.56
CA SER A 143 4.66 -12.75 14.29
C SER A 143 3.46 -12.66 13.34
N PHE A 144 3.25 -11.49 12.72
CA PHE A 144 2.32 -11.29 11.62
C PHE A 144 2.83 -10.21 10.67
N LEU A 145 2.37 -10.28 9.41
CA LEU A 145 2.69 -9.29 8.39
C LEU A 145 2.00 -7.97 8.67
N THR A 146 2.76 -6.88 8.59
CA THR A 146 2.21 -5.52 8.58
C THR A 146 1.50 -5.24 7.25
N VAL A 147 0.76 -4.13 7.19
CA VAL A 147 0.17 -3.62 5.94
C VAL A 147 1.24 -3.47 4.85
N THR A 148 2.36 -2.82 5.17
CA THR A 148 3.49 -2.67 4.26
C THR A 148 4.10 -4.01 3.85
N GLY A 149 4.18 -4.98 4.76
CA GLY A 149 4.59 -6.34 4.40
C GLY A 149 3.70 -6.95 3.33
N ARG A 150 2.37 -6.87 3.50
CA ARG A 150 1.38 -7.35 2.52
C ARG A 150 1.52 -6.62 1.18
N GLU A 151 1.63 -5.29 1.20
CA GLU A 151 1.84 -4.47 -0.01
C GLU A 151 3.06 -4.94 -0.82
N LEU A 152 4.21 -5.11 -0.17
CA LEU A 152 5.45 -5.53 -0.86
C LEU A 152 5.36 -6.96 -1.39
N ILE A 153 4.72 -7.87 -0.65
CA ILE A 153 4.45 -9.24 -1.11
C ILE A 153 3.61 -9.19 -2.37
N GLY A 154 2.51 -8.42 -2.38
CA GLY A 154 1.63 -8.29 -3.53
C GLY A 154 2.39 -7.73 -4.75
N LEU A 155 3.20 -6.69 -4.57
CA LEU A 155 4.01 -6.11 -5.64
C LEU A 155 4.94 -7.15 -6.29
N VAL A 156 5.75 -7.85 -5.50
CA VAL A 156 6.67 -8.89 -6.02
C VAL A 156 5.89 -10.06 -6.62
N ALA A 157 4.83 -10.52 -5.95
CA ALA A 157 3.98 -11.59 -6.43
C ALA A 157 3.36 -11.26 -7.79
N PHE A 158 3.06 -9.99 -8.07
CA PHE A 158 2.42 -9.54 -9.30
C PHE A 158 3.35 -8.86 -10.30
N GLY A 159 4.65 -9.15 -10.20
CA GLY A 159 5.60 -8.83 -11.28
C GLY A 159 6.13 -7.41 -11.23
N TYR A 160 6.11 -6.76 -10.06
CA TYR A 160 6.83 -5.51 -9.85
C TYR A 160 8.26 -5.79 -9.39
N ARG A 161 9.15 -4.83 -9.66
CA ARG A 161 10.51 -4.83 -9.13
C ARG A 161 10.83 -3.49 -8.47
N PHE A 162 11.66 -3.52 -7.44
CA PHE A 162 12.13 -2.30 -6.78
C PHE A 162 13.33 -1.72 -7.51
N VAL A 163 13.30 -0.40 -7.74
CA VAL A 163 14.40 0.37 -8.32
C VAL A 163 14.66 1.61 -7.45
N LYS A 164 15.92 2.01 -7.32
CA LYS A 164 16.29 3.27 -6.67
C LYS A 164 16.38 4.39 -7.70
N SER A 165 15.66 5.48 -7.45
CA SER A 165 15.79 6.71 -8.23
C SER A 165 17.19 7.30 -8.04
N LYS A 166 17.92 7.50 -9.15
CA LYS A 166 19.28 8.07 -9.13
C LYS A 166 19.35 9.46 -8.48
N ASN A 167 18.26 10.22 -8.53
CA ASN A 167 18.25 11.62 -8.12
C ASN A 167 17.73 11.84 -6.70
N THR A 168 16.96 10.90 -6.17
CA THR A 168 16.27 11.07 -4.88
C THR A 168 16.59 9.98 -3.88
N GLU A 169 17.33 8.93 -4.28
CA GLU A 169 17.53 7.70 -3.51
C GLU A 169 16.23 6.98 -3.10
N GLN A 170 15.08 7.49 -3.57
CA GLN A 170 13.78 6.93 -3.31
C GLN A 170 13.65 5.57 -4.00
N GLU A 171 13.13 4.60 -3.26
CA GLU A 171 12.79 3.30 -3.83
C GLU A 171 11.38 3.34 -4.42
N ILE A 172 11.26 2.84 -5.64
CA ILE A 172 10.02 2.81 -6.42
C ILE A 172 9.83 1.38 -6.90
N ALA A 173 8.66 0.81 -6.67
CA ALA A 173 8.23 -0.42 -7.32
C ALA A 173 7.63 -0.09 -8.69
N VAL A 174 8.25 -0.63 -9.74
CA VAL A 174 7.82 -0.43 -11.13
C VAL A 174 7.31 -1.75 -11.72
N PRO A 175 6.26 -1.72 -12.57
CA PRO A 175 5.82 -2.91 -13.28
C PRO A 175 6.97 -3.49 -14.12
N PHE A 176 7.21 -4.79 -14.04
CA PHE A 176 8.24 -5.49 -14.80
C PHE A 176 7.66 -6.63 -15.64
N ASP A 177 6.86 -7.50 -15.02
CA ASP A 177 6.05 -8.50 -15.73
C ASP A 177 4.61 -8.01 -15.85
N ILE A 178 4.34 -7.34 -16.97
CA ILE A 178 3.05 -6.74 -17.29
C ILE A 178 1.93 -7.78 -17.36
N LYS A 179 2.24 -9.00 -17.83
CA LYS A 179 1.25 -10.07 -17.95
C LYS A 179 0.84 -10.55 -16.56
N LYS A 180 1.81 -10.71 -15.65
CA LYS A 180 1.54 -11.09 -14.26
C LYS A 180 0.71 -10.01 -13.53
N ALA A 181 1.05 -8.73 -13.72
CA ALA A 181 0.28 -7.63 -13.13
C ALA A 181 -1.17 -7.56 -13.65
N ARG A 182 -1.41 -7.83 -14.94
CA ARG A 182 -2.76 -7.85 -15.53
C ARG A 182 -3.64 -9.01 -15.07
N ASN A 183 -3.02 -10.11 -14.66
CA ASN A 183 -3.70 -11.33 -14.23
C ASN A 183 -3.69 -11.48 -12.70
N ALA A 184 -3.33 -10.41 -11.97
CA ALA A 184 -3.30 -10.41 -10.52
C ALA A 184 -4.73 -10.61 -9.98
N ASN A 185 -4.89 -11.40 -8.94
CA ASN A 185 -6.19 -11.59 -8.31
C ASN A 185 -6.02 -11.90 -6.81
N PHE A 186 -7.13 -11.87 -6.09
CA PHE A 186 -7.12 -12.09 -4.64
C PHE A 186 -6.63 -13.49 -4.23
N GLU A 187 -6.94 -14.53 -5.02
CA GLU A 187 -6.52 -15.89 -4.73
C GLU A 187 -4.99 -16.02 -4.76
N GLN A 188 -4.36 -15.58 -5.85
CA GLN A 188 -2.90 -15.56 -6.00
C GLN A 188 -2.24 -14.69 -4.93
N TYR A 189 -2.89 -13.60 -4.54
CA TYR A 189 -2.37 -12.72 -3.50
C TYR A 189 -2.32 -13.44 -2.15
N TRP A 190 -3.41 -14.10 -1.76
CA TRP A 190 -3.46 -14.90 -0.54
C TRP A 190 -2.49 -16.06 -0.56
N ILE A 191 -2.31 -16.74 -1.69
CA ILE A 191 -1.27 -17.77 -1.85
C ILE A 191 0.12 -17.17 -1.58
N ALA A 192 0.41 -15.97 -2.09
CA ALA A 192 1.69 -15.32 -1.86
C ALA A 192 1.91 -14.90 -0.39
N ILE A 193 0.85 -14.44 0.28
CA ILE A 193 0.84 -14.10 1.71
C ILE A 193 1.04 -15.34 2.57
N ASP A 194 0.27 -16.41 2.33
CA ASP A 194 0.31 -17.65 3.12
C ASP A 194 1.70 -18.30 3.05
N ARG A 195 2.38 -18.22 1.90
CA ARG A 195 3.77 -18.68 1.74
C ARG A 195 4.78 -17.98 2.66
N GLN A 196 4.49 -16.77 3.13
CA GLN A 196 5.38 -16.08 4.06
C GLN A 196 5.21 -16.56 5.50
N ASN A 197 4.16 -17.36 5.80
CA ASN A 197 3.90 -17.96 7.10
C ASN A 197 3.95 -16.92 8.24
N ASP A 198 3.16 -15.85 8.09
CA ASP A 198 3.13 -14.71 9.02
C ASP A 198 4.52 -14.05 9.26
N GLY A 199 5.40 -14.13 8.27
CA GLY A 199 6.76 -13.56 8.29
C GLY A 199 7.84 -14.52 8.79
N LYS A 200 7.51 -15.77 9.16
CA LYS A 200 8.51 -16.80 9.53
C LYS A 200 9.37 -17.19 8.33
N ASP A 201 8.74 -17.26 7.16
CA ASP A 201 9.35 -17.68 5.90
C ASP A 201 9.48 -16.50 4.93
N ILE A 202 9.71 -15.29 5.48
CA ILE A 202 9.73 -14.06 4.68
C ILE A 202 10.77 -14.14 3.55
N ASP A 203 10.35 -13.84 2.33
CA ASP A 203 11.26 -13.71 1.20
C ASP A 203 12.29 -12.60 1.49
N LYS A 204 13.57 -12.99 1.53
CA LYS A 204 14.68 -12.08 1.79
C LYS A 204 14.78 -10.98 0.73
N SER A 205 14.26 -11.19 -0.48
CA SER A 205 14.21 -10.18 -1.54
C SER A 205 13.35 -8.98 -1.15
N LEU A 206 12.38 -9.17 -0.24
CA LEU A 206 11.52 -8.12 0.27
C LEU A 206 12.25 -7.18 1.23
N ILE A 207 13.38 -7.59 1.80
CA ILE A 207 14.18 -6.78 2.72
C ILE A 207 15.34 -6.13 1.95
N ASP A 208 15.50 -4.81 2.04
CA ASP A 208 16.73 -4.15 1.56
C ASP A 208 17.85 -4.38 2.60
N PRO A 209 18.93 -5.11 2.28
CA PRO A 209 20.03 -5.33 3.21
C PRO A 209 20.63 -4.03 3.75
N ALA A 210 20.64 -2.96 2.94
CA ALA A 210 21.14 -1.67 3.36
C ALA A 210 20.20 -0.99 4.39
N ALA A 211 18.91 -1.29 4.37
CA ALA A 211 17.97 -0.72 5.33
C ALA A 211 18.21 -1.22 6.77
N ASN A 212 18.64 -2.48 6.93
CA ASN A 212 18.91 -3.08 8.24
C ASN A 212 20.20 -2.56 8.92
N LEU A 213 21.09 -1.90 8.16
CA LEU A 213 22.37 -1.40 8.67
C LEU A 213 22.31 0.04 9.17
N VAL A 214 21.24 0.77 8.88
CA VAL A 214 21.12 2.19 9.21
C VAL A 214 20.34 2.33 10.52
N THR A 215 21.01 2.80 11.57
CA THR A 215 20.28 3.38 12.72
C THR A 215 19.45 4.54 12.16
N PRO A 216 18.13 4.60 12.37
CA PRO A 216 17.27 5.54 11.68
C PRO A 216 17.57 6.94 12.17
N GLN A 217 18.49 7.62 11.51
CA GLN A 217 18.52 9.07 11.55
C GLN A 217 17.27 9.51 10.79
N LEU A 218 16.40 10.25 11.49
CA LEU A 218 15.30 11.01 10.89
C LEU A 218 15.90 12.04 9.92
N LYS A 219 16.35 11.59 8.74
CA LYS A 219 16.65 12.52 7.66
C LYS A 219 15.31 12.98 7.12
N ASN A 220 15.02 14.27 7.26
CA ASN A 220 13.84 14.94 6.70
C ASN A 220 13.72 14.57 5.22
N VAL A 221 12.71 13.78 4.88
CA VAL A 221 12.49 13.29 3.51
C VAL A 221 11.55 14.23 2.81
N GLY A 222 11.99 15.48 2.58
CA GLY A 222 11.29 16.44 1.71
C GLY A 222 11.35 16.08 0.22
N ILE A 223 11.32 14.80 -0.13
CA ILE A 223 11.46 14.28 -1.50
C ILE A 223 10.20 14.59 -2.33
N TRP A 224 9.03 14.64 -1.68
CA TRP A 224 7.74 14.63 -2.36
C TRP A 224 7.31 16.01 -2.90
N ASN A 225 7.83 17.10 -2.34
CA ASN A 225 7.50 18.47 -2.77
C ASN A 225 7.95 18.80 -4.21
N LYS A 226 8.95 18.07 -4.77
CA LYS A 226 9.44 18.32 -6.15
C LYS A 226 8.47 17.87 -7.24
N TYR A 227 7.53 16.97 -6.94
CA TYR A 227 6.60 16.40 -7.93
C TYR A 227 5.32 17.22 -8.09
N ALA A 228 4.89 17.96 -7.06
CA ALA A 228 3.68 18.80 -7.10
C ALA A 228 3.81 20.03 -8.00
N HIS A 229 5.00 20.63 -8.08
CA HIS A 229 5.21 21.90 -8.80
C HIS A 229 5.39 21.78 -10.32
N LYS A 230 5.47 20.58 -10.89
CA LYS A 230 5.71 20.40 -12.34
C LYS A 230 4.44 20.36 -13.21
N LYS A 231 3.23 20.34 -12.65
CA LYS A 231 1.97 20.23 -13.41
C LYS A 231 1.19 21.54 -13.60
N HIS A 232 1.72 22.68 -13.14
CA HIS A 232 1.09 24.00 -13.30
C HIS A 232 1.86 24.95 -14.24
N LYS A 233 2.54 24.41 -15.25
CA LYS A 233 3.06 25.18 -16.39
C LYS A 233 2.54 24.61 -17.69
#